data_AF-A0A6L7CIF7-F1
#
_entry.id   AF-A0A6L7CIF7-F1
#
_cell.length_a   1.000
_cell.length_b   1.000
_cell.length_c   1.000
_cell.angle_alpha   90.00
_cell.angle_beta   90.00
_cell.angle_gamma   90.00
#
_symmetry.space_group_name_H-M   'P 1'
#
loop_
_entity.id
_entity.type
_entity.pdbx_description
1 polymer ?
#
loop_
_entity_poly.entity_id
_entity_poly.type
_entity_poly.pdbx_seq_one_letter_code
_entity_poly.pdbx_strand_id
1 'polypeptide(L)'
;AGSGEPVDDTMTYRYREEKGFIASVVIDNKTFTGRQLKALNAREFPDADTLRAAKRFTRMALKPYLGGKPLKSRELFRQFMPKRTVKTHYE
;
A
#
# COMPACT_ATOMS: atom_id res chain seq x y z
N ALA A 1 3.84 -14.58 -8.72
CA ALA A 1 3.05 -13.49 -9.35
C ALA A 1 1.80 -14.08 -10.01
N GLY A 2 0.88 -13.27 -10.57
CA GLY A 2 -0.32 -13.76 -11.27
C GLY A 2 -0.04 -14.65 -12.49
N SER A 3 1.23 -14.76 -12.91
CA SER A 3 1.76 -15.68 -13.92
C SER A 3 2.24 -17.02 -13.37
N GLY A 4 2.22 -17.27 -12.05
CA GLY A 4 2.79 -18.47 -11.42
C GLY A 4 4.31 -18.41 -11.17
N GLU A 5 5.03 -17.55 -11.88
CA GLU A 5 6.48 -17.35 -11.71
C GLU A 5 6.83 -16.68 -10.36
N PRO A 6 8.03 -16.99 -9.80
CA PRO A 6 8.54 -16.33 -8.60
C PRO A 6 8.75 -14.82 -8.85
N VAL A 7 8.64 -14.05 -7.77
CA VAL A 7 8.83 -12.59 -7.82
C VAL A 7 10.32 -12.27 -7.73
N ASP A 8 10.84 -11.63 -8.77
CA ASP A 8 12.23 -11.14 -8.85
C ASP A 8 12.30 -9.68 -8.39
N ASP A 9 13.29 -9.35 -7.55
CA ASP A 9 13.45 -8.01 -6.97
C ASP A 9 13.76 -6.92 -8.01
N THR A 10 14.38 -7.30 -9.12
CA THR A 10 14.79 -6.40 -10.21
C THR A 10 13.66 -6.12 -11.20
N MET A 11 12.59 -6.92 -11.16
CA MET A 11 11.46 -6.78 -12.06
C MET A 11 10.37 -5.86 -11.50
N THR A 12 9.60 -5.29 -12.42
CA THR A 12 8.40 -4.51 -12.13
C THR A 12 7.13 -5.28 -12.46
N TYR A 13 6.12 -5.08 -11.64
CA TYR A 13 4.85 -5.77 -11.69
C TYR A 13 3.71 -4.76 -11.61
N ARG A 14 2.72 -4.91 -12.48
CA ARG A 14 1.54 -4.07 -12.52
C ARG A 14 0.36 -4.78 -11.87
N TYR A 15 -0.32 -4.08 -10.97
CA TYR A 15 -1.53 -4.57 -10.32
C TYR A 15 -2.75 -4.50 -11.24
N ARG A 16 -3.47 -5.62 -11.36
CA ARG A 16 -4.78 -5.73 -12.00
C ARG A 16 -5.75 -6.40 -11.02
N GLU A 17 -6.91 -5.79 -10.82
CA GLU A 17 -7.87 -6.19 -9.78
C GLU A 17 -8.29 -7.67 -9.88
N GLU A 18 -8.52 -8.18 -11.08
CA GLU A 18 -8.97 -9.57 -11.28
C GLU A 18 -7.83 -10.59 -11.49
N LYS A 19 -6.60 -10.12 -11.74
CA LYS A 19 -5.47 -10.98 -12.13
C LYS A 19 -4.28 -10.90 -11.17
N GLY A 20 -4.37 -10.04 -10.15
CA GLY A 20 -3.26 -9.75 -9.25
C GLY A 20 -2.10 -9.02 -9.94
N PHE A 21 -0.88 -9.35 -9.55
CA PHE A 21 0.33 -8.68 -10.04
C PHE A 21 0.91 -9.40 -11.27
N ILE A 22 1.08 -8.67 -12.38
CA ILE A 22 1.59 -9.20 -13.65
C ILE A 22 2.89 -8.48 -13.99
N ALA A 23 3.94 -9.20 -14.38
CA ALA A 23 5.20 -8.60 -14.83
C ALA A 23 4.95 -7.61 -15.98
N SER A 24 5.50 -6.40 -15.87
CA SER A 24 5.29 -5.36 -16.87
C SER A 24 6.41 -4.33 -16.82
N VAL A 25 6.87 -3.90 -17.99
CA VAL A 25 7.82 -2.78 -18.15
C VAL A 25 7.16 -1.40 -18.09
N VAL A 26 5.81 -1.36 -18.08
CA VAL A 26 5.06 -0.09 -18.00
C VAL A 26 5.10 0.43 -16.57
N ILE A 27 5.54 1.68 -16.41
CA ILE A 27 5.60 2.36 -15.11
C ILE A 27 4.41 3.31 -14.99
N ASP A 28 3.50 2.99 -14.08
CA ASP A 28 2.39 3.86 -13.68
C ASP A 28 2.13 3.72 -12.16
N ASN A 29 1.06 4.37 -11.67
CA ASN A 29 0.70 4.33 -10.25
C ASN A 29 0.19 2.95 -9.75
N LYS A 30 0.00 1.98 -10.66
CA LYS A 30 -0.32 0.58 -10.38
C LYS A 30 0.91 -0.32 -10.46
N THR A 31 2.10 0.24 -10.68
CA THR A 31 3.37 -0.49 -10.75
C THR A 31 4.02 -0.64 -9.36
N PHE A 32 4.62 -1.81 -9.15
CA PHE A 32 5.31 -2.23 -7.94
C PHE A 32 6.59 -2.96 -8.31
N THR A 33 7.65 -2.79 -7.53
CA THR A 33 8.87 -3.59 -7.69
C THR A 33 8.73 -4.95 -7.01
N GLY A 34 9.53 -5.94 -7.41
CA GLY A 34 9.51 -7.24 -6.74
C GLY A 34 9.79 -7.14 -5.23
N ARG A 35 10.73 -6.27 -4.83
CA ARG A 35 10.99 -5.96 -3.42
C ARG A 35 9.73 -5.49 -2.68
N GLN A 36 8.97 -4.58 -3.28
CA GLN A 36 7.70 -4.11 -2.70
C GLN A 36 6.66 -5.21 -2.60
N LEU A 37 6.60 -6.13 -3.58
CA LEU A 37 5.70 -7.29 -3.52
C LEU A 37 6.10 -8.29 -2.44
N LYS A 38 7.40 -8.56 -2.27
CA LYS A 38 7.89 -9.43 -1.18
C LYS A 38 7.56 -8.83 0.19
N ALA A 39 7.74 -7.53 0.36
CA ALA A 39 7.34 -6.81 1.57
C ALA A 39 5.82 -6.92 1.83
N LEU A 40 4.99 -6.76 0.80
CA LEU A 40 3.54 -6.97 0.88
C LEU A 40 3.17 -8.39 1.30
N ASN A 41 3.86 -9.40 0.76
CA ASN A 41 3.63 -10.81 1.08
C ASN A 41 4.05 -11.15 2.52
N ALA A 42 5.23 -10.67 2.94
CA ALA A 42 5.75 -10.86 4.30
C ALA A 42 4.98 -10.03 5.35
N ARG A 43 4.24 -9.01 4.93
CA ARG A 43 3.60 -8.00 5.80
C ARG A 43 4.61 -7.23 6.66
N GLU A 44 5.80 -7.03 6.12
CA GLU A 44 6.89 -6.30 6.76
C GLU A 44 7.23 -5.06 5.93
N PHE A 45 7.28 -3.90 6.58
CA PHE A 45 7.50 -2.61 5.91
C PHE A 45 8.64 -1.85 6.60
N PRO A 46 9.90 -2.29 6.40
CA PRO A 46 11.05 -1.77 7.13
C PRO A 46 11.43 -0.34 6.73
N ASP A 47 10.94 0.15 5.59
CA ASP A 47 11.31 1.45 5.04
C ASP A 47 10.11 2.23 4.47
N ALA A 48 10.33 3.52 4.22
CA ALA A 48 9.29 4.40 3.71
C ALA A 48 8.80 4.01 2.30
N ASP A 49 9.62 3.32 1.50
CA ASP A 49 9.24 2.90 0.15
C ASP A 49 8.21 1.75 0.20
N THR A 50 8.51 0.72 0.97
CA THR A 50 7.63 -0.44 1.22
C THR A 50 6.32 -0.02 1.91
N LEU A 51 6.37 0.93 2.86
CA LEU A 51 5.16 1.52 3.46
C LEU A 51 4.29 2.28 2.44
N ARG A 52 4.90 3.09 1.57
CA ARG A 52 4.15 3.81 0.52
C ARG A 52 3.51 2.82 -0.44
N ALA A 53 4.22 1.76 -0.83
CA ALA A 53 3.70 0.70 -1.67
C ALA A 53 2.49 0.01 -1.03
N ALA A 54 2.60 -0.38 0.24
CA ALA A 54 1.50 -0.95 1.01
C ALA A 54 0.24 -0.07 0.99
N LYS A 55 0.41 1.22 1.33
CA LYS A 55 -0.69 2.18 1.35
C LYS A 55 -1.34 2.36 -0.03
N ARG A 56 -0.54 2.43 -1.11
CA ARG A 56 -1.05 2.52 -2.49
C ARG A 56 -1.86 1.28 -2.83
N PHE A 57 -1.31 0.10 -2.57
CA PHE A 57 -1.97 -1.18 -2.86
C PHE A 57 -3.29 -1.33 -2.11
N THR A 58 -3.30 -1.11 -0.78
CA THR A 58 -4.53 -1.20 0.03
C THR A 58 -5.61 -0.26 -0.49
N ARG A 59 -5.26 0.97 -0.87
CA ARG A 59 -6.23 1.90 -1.45
C ARG A 59 -6.79 1.42 -2.79
N MET A 60 -5.97 0.83 -3.65
CA MET A 60 -6.42 0.28 -4.93
C MET A 60 -7.30 -0.96 -4.75
N ALA A 61 -6.87 -1.90 -3.91
CA ALA A 61 -7.62 -3.12 -3.62
C ALA A 61 -8.98 -2.83 -2.98
N LEU A 62 -9.08 -1.81 -2.13
CA LEU A 62 -10.35 -1.45 -1.48
C LEU A 62 -11.26 -0.58 -2.35
N LYS A 63 -10.73 0.14 -3.35
CA LYS A 63 -11.49 1.12 -4.14
C LYS A 63 -12.81 0.55 -4.72
N PRO A 64 -12.85 -0.65 -5.33
CA PRO A 64 -14.09 -1.21 -5.88
C PRO A 64 -15.18 -1.41 -4.83
N TYR A 65 -14.80 -1.71 -3.59
CA TYR A 65 -15.74 -2.03 -2.50
C TYR A 65 -16.29 -0.81 -1.77
N LEU A 66 -15.72 0.37 -2.01
CA LEU A 66 -16.10 1.59 -1.29
C LEU A 66 -17.30 2.34 -1.92
N GLY A 67 -17.82 1.87 -3.07
CA GLY A 67 -19.00 2.47 -3.69
C GLY A 67 -18.87 3.98 -3.97
N GLY A 68 -17.66 4.44 -4.31
CA GLY A 68 -17.37 5.86 -4.54
C GLY A 68 -17.08 6.70 -3.29
N LYS A 69 -17.21 6.14 -2.08
CA LYS A 69 -16.84 6.83 -0.84
C LYS A 69 -15.31 6.82 -0.67
N PRO A 70 -14.69 7.92 -0.22
CA PRO A 70 -13.27 7.92 0.08
C PRO A 70 -12.99 6.93 1.22
N LEU A 71 -11.88 6.18 1.11
CA LEU A 71 -11.42 5.33 2.20
C LEU A 71 -11.12 6.22 3.41
N LYS A 72 -11.94 6.12 4.47
CA LYS A 72 -11.81 6.94 5.67
C LYS A 72 -10.69 6.45 6.59
N SER A 73 -9.48 6.26 6.05
CA SER A 73 -8.31 5.82 6.82
C SER A 73 -8.04 6.76 8.00
N ARG A 74 -8.26 8.06 7.81
CA ARG A 74 -8.10 9.08 8.88
C ARG A 74 -9.06 8.89 10.04
N GLU A 75 -10.28 8.38 9.82
CA GLU A 75 -11.22 8.10 10.93
C GLU A 75 -10.82 6.84 11.69
N LEU A 76 -10.39 5.78 10.99
CA LEU A 76 -9.84 4.57 11.61
C LEU A 76 -8.66 4.92 12.51
N PHE A 77 -7.67 5.67 12.01
CA PHE A 77 -6.50 6.05 12.82
C PHE A 77 -6.82 7.08 13.91
N ARG A 78 -7.94 7.83 13.84
CA ARG A 78 -8.33 8.78 14.89
C ARG A 78 -8.67 8.07 16.20
N GLN A 79 -9.13 6.82 16.13
CA GLN A 79 -9.37 5.98 17.31
C GLN A 79 -8.07 5.48 17.95
N PHE A 80 -7.00 5.35 17.15
CA PHE A 80 -5.71 4.80 17.60
C PHE A 80 -4.62 5.87 17.84
N MET A 81 -4.85 7.13 17.47
CA MET A 81 -3.89 8.19 17.74
C MET A 81 -4.09 8.72 19.17
N PRO A 82 -3.07 8.64 20.05
CA PRO A 82 -3.14 9.24 21.37
C PRO A 82 -3.38 10.74 21.21
N LYS A 83 -4.36 11.27 21.97
CA LYS A 83 -4.65 12.71 22.01
C LYS A 83 -3.36 13.44 22.35
N ARG A 84 -2.87 14.29 21.44
CA ARG A 84 -1.77 15.21 21.74
C ARG A 84 -2.23 16.12 22.89
N THR A 85 -1.72 15.88 24.09
CA THR A 85 -1.83 16.82 25.20
C THR A 85 -0.94 18.01 24.89
N VAL A 86 -1.54 19.10 24.46
CA VAL A 86 -0.85 20.39 24.38
C VAL A 86 -0.63 20.83 25.82
N LYS A 87 0.61 20.82 26.31
CA LYS A 87 0.98 21.51 27.54
C LYS A 87 1.06 22.99 27.23
N THR A 88 -0.01 23.72 27.52
CA THR A 88 0.01 25.18 27.55
C THR A 88 0.85 25.59 28.76
N HIS A 89 2.08 26.03 28.53
CA HIS A 89 2.83 26.78 29.53
C HIS A 89 2.20 28.18 29.61
N TYR A 90 1.58 28.47 30.75
CA TYR A 90 1.34 29.84 31.20
C TYR A 90 2.48 30.19 32.16
N GLU A 91 3.38 31.04 31.71
CA GLU A 91 4.12 32.00 32.54
C GLU A 91 4.09 33.34 31.81
#